data_AF-A0A7J3TP08-F1
#
_entry.id   AF-A0A7J3TP08-F1
#
_cell.length_a   1.000
_cell.length_b   1.000
_cell.length_c   1.000
_cell.angle_alpha   90.00
_cell.angle_beta   90.00
_cell.angle_gamma   90.00
#
_symmetry.space_group_name_H-M   'P 1'
#
loop_
_entity.id
_entity.type
_entity.pdbx_description
1 polymer ?
#
loop_
_entity_poly.entity_id
_entity_poly.type
_entity_poly.pdbx_seq_one_letter_code
_entity_poly.pdbx_strand_id
1 'polypeptide(L)' 'MKCAYCNEEIEGEEELFKEGKYWHRRCLRKWLREKGC' A
#
# COMPACT_ATOMS: atom_id res chain seq x y z
N MET A 1 7.69 3.75 -7.83
CA MET A 1 6.82 2.54 -7.70
C MET A 1 5.41 3.01 -7.38
N LYS A 2 4.33 2.33 -7.81
CA LYS A 2 2.96 2.87 -7.66
C LYS A 2 2.15 2.13 -6.61
N CYS A 3 1.53 2.86 -5.68
CA CYS A 3 0.66 2.29 -4.66
C CYS A 3 -0.65 1.78 -5.26
N ALA A 4 -1.01 0.53 -5.00
CA ALA A 4 -2.23 -0.10 -5.49
C ALA A 4 -3.53 0.45 -4.88
N TYR A 5 -3.44 1.22 -3.79
CA TYR A 5 -4.60 1.82 -3.13
C TYR A 5 -4.89 3.24 -3.65
N CYS A 6 -3.92 4.15 -3.57
CA CYS A 6 -4.12 5.56 -3.93
C CYS A 6 -3.60 5.91 -5.33
N ASN A 7 -2.94 4.97 -6.03
CA ASN A 7 -2.34 5.21 -7.34
C ASN A 7 -1.28 6.32 -7.37
N GLU A 8 -0.76 6.75 -6.22
CA GLU A 8 0.37 7.69 -6.16
C GLU A 8 1.70 6.95 -6.19
N GLU A 9 2.77 7.66 -6.57
CA GLU A 9 4.12 7.13 -6.43
C GLU A 9 4.49 6.95 -4.95
N ILE A 10 5.22 5.87 -4.70
CA ILE A 10 5.84 5.57 -3.43
C ILE A 10 7.26 6.11 -3.53
N GLU A 11 7.50 7.22 -2.83
CA GLU A 11 8.82 7.84 -2.71
C GLU A 11 9.42 7.46 -1.34
N GLY A 12 10.60 6.85 -1.34
CA GLY A 12 11.37 6.51 -0.14
C GLY A 12 11.14 5.10 0.45
N GLU A 13 11.63 4.88 1.67
CA GLU A 13 11.66 3.58 2.39
C GLU A 13 10.28 3.04 2.84
N GLU A 14 9.19 3.73 2.55
CA GLU A 14 7.83 3.30 2.94
C GLU A 14 7.13 2.38 1.92
N GLU A 15 7.91 1.73 1.04
CA GLU A 15 7.40 0.71 0.12
C GLU A 15 7.06 -0.59 0.85
N LEU A 16 5.82 -1.03 0.71
CA LEU A 16 5.39 -2.36 1.16
C LEU A 16 4.96 -3.18 -0.05
N PHE A 17 5.55 -4.36 -0.19
CA PHE A 17 5.15 -5.34 -1.20
C PHE A 17 4.22 -6.38 -0.57
N LYS A 18 2.98 -6.47 -1.08
CA LYS A 18 1.99 -7.45 -0.61
C LYS A 18 1.06 -7.86 -1.75
N GLU A 19 0.77 -9.16 -1.83
CA GLU A 19 -0.06 -9.77 -2.89
C GLU A 19 0.39 -9.37 -4.32
N GLY A 20 1.70 -9.32 -4.57
CA GLY A 20 2.23 -8.95 -5.89
C GLY A 20 2.11 -7.47 -6.24
N LYS A 21 1.68 -6.63 -5.29
CA LYS A 21 1.44 -5.21 -5.49
C LYS A 21 2.24 -4.37 -4.50
N TYR A 22 2.56 -3.15 -4.91
CA TYR A 22 3.22 -2.16 -4.06
C TYR A 22 2.19 -1.28 -3.35
N TRP A 23 2.48 -0.92 -2.11
CA TRP A 23 1.59 -0.15 -1.26
C TRP A 23 2.38 0.84 -0.42
N HIS A 24 1.84 2.02 -0.17
CA HIS A 24 2.31 2.81 0.96
C HIS A 24 1.92 2.11 2.26
N ARG A 25 2.75 2.25 3.30
CA ARG A 25 2.44 1.76 4.65
C ARG A 25 1.08 2.23 5.17
N ARG A 26 0.74 3.51 4.96
CA ARG A 26 -0.56 4.10 5.33
C ARG A 26 -1.73 3.46 4.57
N CYS A 27 -1.54 3.23 3.28
CA CYS A 27 -2.55 2.71 2.37
C CYS A 27 -2.83 1.24 2.64
N LEU A 28 -1.77 0.45 2.86
CA LEU A 28 -1.93 -0.95 3.21
C LEU A 28 -2.68 -1.09 4.55
N ARG A 29 -2.35 -0.27 5.55
CA ARG A 29 -3.06 -0.29 6.84
C ARG A 29 -4.55 0.03 6.70
N LYS A 30 -4.92 1.03 5.88
CA LYS A 30 -6.33 1.34 5.59
C LYS A 30 -7.03 0.16 4.92
N TRP A 31 -6.43 -0.35 3.85
CA TRP A 31 -6.97 -1.49 3.11
C TRP A 31 -7.15 -2.74 3.99
N LEU A 32 -6.19 -3.03 4.89
CA LEU A 32 -6.30 -4.15 5.83
C LEU A 32 -7.45 -3.98 6.84
N ARG A 33 -7.72 -2.74 7.28
CA ARG A 33 -8.87 -2.46 8.14
C ARG A 33 -10.19 -2.64 7.39
N GLU A 34 -10.26 -2.19 6.14
CA GLU A 34 -11.46 -2.38 5.31
C GLU A 34 -11.69 -3.84 4.93
N LYS A 35 -10.63 -4.64 4.76
CA LYS A 35 -10.74 -6.08 4.51
C LYS A 35 -11.24 -6.89 5.71
N GLY A 36 -11.41 -6.28 6.89
CA GLY A 36 -12.05 -6.92 8.04
C GLY A 36 -11.35 -8.20 8.50
N CYS A 37 -10.07 -8.10 8.86
CA CYS A 37 -9.42 -9.14 9.67
C CYS A 37 -9.60 -8.85 11.16
#